data_AF-A0A4R6JBD1-F1
#
_entry.id   AF-A0A4R6JBD1-F1
#
_cell.length_a   1.000
_cell.length_b   1.000
_cell.length_c   1.000
_cell.angle_alpha   90.00
_cell.angle_beta   90.00
_cell.angle_gamma   90.00
#
_symmetry.space_group_name_H-M   'P 1'
#
loop_
_entity.id
_entity.type
_entity.pdbx_description
1 polymer ?
#
loop_
_entity_poly.entity_id
_entity_poly.type
_entity_poly.pdbx_seq_one_letter_code
_entity_poly.pdbx_strand_id
1 'polypeptide(L)' 'MLVELVMGERKAYPSDLTDEQWAVVGPFLDAWKAKHPSASGHTGRYSLREILNSIFHQNRTG' A
#
# COMPACT_ATOMS: atom_id res chain seq x y z
N MET A 1 12.86 -13.09 -4.49
CA MET A 1 11.87 -14.15 -4.23
C MET A 1 10.63 -13.43 -3.73
N LEU A 2 9.59 -13.45 -4.56
CA LEU A 2 8.39 -12.63 -4.51
C LEU A 2 7.63 -12.85 -3.19
N VAL A 3 7.27 -11.77 -2.49
CA VAL A 3 6.21 -11.81 -1.47
C VAL A 3 5.10 -10.87 -1.95
N GLU A 4 4.46 -11.24 -3.07
CA GLU A 4 3.13 -10.72 -3.37
C GLU A 4 2.14 -11.43 -2.45
N LEU A 5 1.76 -10.74 -1.38
CA LEU A 5 0.61 -11.10 -0.57
C LEU A 5 -0.65 -10.90 -1.43
N VAL A 6 -1.00 -11.94 -2.19
CA VAL A 6 -2.29 -12.06 -2.89
C VAL A 6 -3.39 -12.13 -1.83
N MET A 7 -3.89 -10.97 -1.43
CA MET A 7 -5.12 -10.82 -0.65
C MET A 7 -6.28 -10.63 -1.63
N GLY A 8 -6.78 -11.76 -2.16
CA GLY A 8 -8.00 -11.91 -2.98
C GLY A 8 -8.04 -11.00 -4.21
N GLU A 9 -7.94 -11.56 -5.42
CA GLU A 9 -7.85 -10.87 -6.73
C GLU A 9 -8.73 -9.61 -6.85
N ARG A 10 -8.26 -8.51 -6.27
CA ARG A 10 -8.88 -7.21 -6.44
C ARG A 10 -8.51 -6.78 -7.84
N LYS A 11 -9.52 -6.42 -8.63
CA LYS A 11 -9.29 -5.80 -9.92
C LYS A 11 -8.48 -4.51 -9.72
N ALA A 12 -7.32 -4.43 -10.39
CA ALA A 12 -6.45 -3.26 -10.40
C ALA A 12 -7.20 -1.97 -10.75
N TYR A 13 -6.87 -0.86 -10.08
CA TYR A 13 -7.36 0.44 -10.49
C TYR A 13 -6.49 0.93 -11.64
N PRO A 14 -7.04 1.64 -12.64
CA PRO A 14 -6.23 2.28 -13.69
C PRO A 14 -5.20 3.31 -13.18
N SER A 15 -5.28 3.64 -11.90
CA SER A 15 -4.45 4.60 -11.18
C SER A 15 -3.54 3.95 -10.13
N ASP A 16 -3.44 2.61 -10.12
CA ASP A 16 -2.51 1.92 -9.24
C ASP A 16 -1.06 2.36 -9.54
N LEU A 17 -0.24 2.39 -8.50
CA LEU A 17 1.17 2.75 -8.61
C LEU A 17 1.94 1.66 -9.36
N THR A 18 2.77 2.07 -10.31
CA THR A 18 3.76 1.17 -10.91
C THR A 18 4.79 0.74 -9.87
N ASP A 19 5.55 -0.31 -10.16
CA ASP A 19 6.61 -0.78 -9.26
C ASP A 19 7.69 0.29 -9.04
N GLU A 20 8.01 1.07 -10.07
CA GLU A 20 8.97 2.17 -10.00
C GLU A 20 8.45 3.30 -9.11
N GLN A 21 7.16 3.65 -9.23
CA GLN A 21 6.54 4.66 -8.36
C GLN A 21 6.49 4.17 -6.91
N TRP A 22 6.14 2.89 -6.71
CA TRP A 22 6.15 2.26 -5.40
C TRP A 22 7.55 2.24 -4.77
N ALA A 23 8.60 1.97 -5.56
CA ALA A 23 9.98 1.96 -5.08
C ALA A 23 10.43 3.32 -4.52
N VAL A 24 9.82 4.42 -4.97
CA VAL A 24 10.07 5.75 -4.42
C VAL A 24 9.35 5.95 -3.08
N VAL A 25 8.05 5.66 -2.99
CA VAL A 25 7.24 6.00 -1.80
C VAL A 25 7.24 4.95 -0.70
N GLY A 26 7.33 3.66 -1.07
CA GLY A 26 7.22 2.51 -0.18
C GLY A 26 8.21 2.56 1.00
N PRO A 27 9.52 2.79 0.76
CA PRO A 27 10.51 2.84 1.84
C PRO A 27 10.23 3.90 2.90
N PHE A 28 9.66 5.04 2.53
CA PHE A 28 9.30 6.09 3.49
C PHE A 28 8.14 5.66 4.39
N LEU A 29 7.15 4.97 3.83
CA LEU A 29 6.01 4.49 4.59
C LEU A 29 6.38 3.34 5.52
N ASP A 30 7.26 2.44 5.08
CA ASP A 30 7.78 1.38 5.94
C ASP A 30 8.59 1.95 7.10
N ALA A 31 9.47 2.93 6.82
CA ALA A 31 10.22 3.64 7.85
C ALA A 31 9.30 4.40 8.83
N TRP A 32 8.21 4.99 8.33
CA TRP A 32 7.21 5.62 9.19
C TRP A 32 6.48 4.60 10.06
N LYS A 33 6.00 3.50 9.48
CA LYS A 33 5.25 2.45 10.21
C LYS A 33 6.11 1.79 11.30
N ALA A 34 7.40 1.58 11.03
CA ALA A 34 8.34 1.05 12.01
C ALA A 34 8.48 1.96 13.26
N LYS A 35 8.37 3.28 13.08
CA LYS A 35 8.41 4.27 14.17
C LYS A 35 7.07 4.47 14.86
N HIS A 36 5.98 4.00 14.25
CA HIS A 36 4.62 4.17 14.74
C HIS A 36 3.92 2.80 14.89
N PRO A 37 4.41 1.94 15.81
CA PRO A 37 3.76 0.67 16.07
C PRO A 37 2.36 0.90 16.63
N SER A 38 1.42 0.04 16.24
CA SER A 38 0.07 0.07 16.80
C SER A 38 0.12 -0.25 18.30
N ALA A 39 -0.56 0.57 19.11
CA ALA A 39 -0.67 0.35 20.55
C ALA A 39 -1.33 -1.00 20.91
N SER A 40 -2.15 -1.57 20.01
CA SER A 40 -2.78 -2.88 20.17
C SER A 40 -2.05 -4.01 19.44
N GLY A 41 -0.91 -3.73 18.80
CA GLY A 41 -0.19 -4.69 17.96
C GLY A 41 -0.87 -4.99 16.62
N HIS A 42 -1.99 -4.34 16.31
CA HIS A 42 -2.71 -4.53 15.05
C HIS A 42 -1.89 -4.03 13.84
N THR A 43 -1.62 -4.90 12.86
CA THR A 43 -0.76 -4.60 11.70
C THR A 43 -1.49 -4.14 10.44
N GLY A 44 -2.83 -4.18 10.46
CA GLY A 44 -3.70 -3.85 9.32
C GLY A 44 -3.94 -5.07 8.43
N ARG A 45 -5.14 -5.15 7.85
CA ARG A 45 -5.54 -6.25 6.93
C ARG A 45 -4.91 -6.12 5.54
N TYR A 46 -4.58 -4.90 5.11
CA TYR A 46 -4.11 -4.59 3.77
C TYR A 46 -2.66 -4.10 3.78
N SER A 47 -1.96 -4.31 2.66
CA SER A 47 -0.62 -3.74 2.46
C SER A 47 -0.70 -2.22 2.34
N LEU A 48 0.38 -1.52 2.66
CA LEU A 48 0.47 -0.06 2.47
C LEU A 48 0.30 0.33 0.99
N ARG A 49 0.72 -0.53 0.06
CA ARG A 49 0.55 -0.33 -1.38
C ARG A 49 -0.92 -0.35 -1.77
N GLU A 50 -1.70 -1.31 -1.29
CA GLU A 50 -3.13 -1.39 -1.61
C GLU A 50 -3.93 -0.20 -1.04
N ILE A 51 -3.54 0.29 0.14
CA ILE A 51 -4.12 1.51 0.73
C ILE A 51 -3.82 2.72 -0.15
N LEU A 52 -2.56 2.89 -0.57
CA LEU A 52 -2.17 4.01 -1.44
C LEU A 52 -2.84 3.93 -2.82
N ASN A 53 -2.87 2.76 -3.44
CA ASN A 53 -3.58 2.52 -4.70
C ASN A 53 -5.03 3.03 -4.63
N SER A 54 -5.72 2.74 -3.52
CA SER A 54 -7.10 3.18 -3.28
C SER A 54 -7.21 4.71 -3.10
N ILE A 55 -6.28 5.33 -2.35
CA ILE A 55 -6.25 6.79 -2.17
C ILE A 55 -5.97 7.51 -3.49
N PHE A 56 -4.99 7.03 -4.27
CA PHE A 56 -4.67 7.57 -5.59
C PHE A 56 -5.84 7.46 -6.56
N HIS A 57 -6.55 6.33 -6.51
CA HIS A 57 -7.76 6.16 -7.29
C HIS A 57 -8.83 7.17 -6.93
N GLN A 58 -9.17 7.29 -5.64
CA GLN A 58 -10.16 8.25 -5.17
C GLN A 58 -9.81 9.67 -5.60
N ASN A 59 -8.56 10.09 -5.41
CA ASN A 59 -8.09 11.42 -5.79
C ASN A 59 -8.21 11.70 -7.30
N ARG A 60 -8.18 10.66 -8.15
CA ARG A 60 -8.27 10.80 -9.61
C ARG A 60 -9.72 10.80 -10.11
N THR A 61 -10.63 10.11 -9.41
CA THR A 61 -12.01 9.92 -9.87
C THR A 61 -13.03 10.83 -9.20
N GLY A 62 -12.68 11.48 -8.08
CA GLY A 62 -13.59 12.35 -7.32
C GLY A 62 -14.28 11.58 -6.21
#